data_AF-R9ARU1-F1
#
_entry.id   AF-R9ARU1-F1
#
_cell.length_a   1.000
_cell.length_b   1.000
_cell.length_c   1.000
_cell.angle_alpha   90.00
_cell.angle_beta   90.00
_cell.angle_gamma   90.00
#
_symmetry.space_group_name_H-M   'P 1'
#
loop_
_entity.id
_entity.type
_entity.pdbx_description
1 polymer ?
#
loop_
_entity_poly.entity_id
_entity_poly.type
_entity_poly.pdbx_seq_one_letter_code
_entity_poly.pdbx_strand_id
1 'polypeptide(L)' 'MGACGKLRSQLAECLSKSECLQSGKSAQECLREDQVPRECQQLRLAFMECKRDLLDARKRFRGVSGGGN' A
#
# COMPACT_ATOMS: atom_id res chain seq x y z
N MET A 1 9.12 11.29 -7.08
CA MET A 1 8.20 10.18 -6.72
C MET A 1 9.04 9.02 -6.24
N GLY A 2 8.90 8.60 -4.96
CA GLY A 2 9.67 7.45 -4.44
C GLY A 2 9.19 6.12 -5.02
N ALA A 3 9.93 5.03 -4.80
CA ALA A 3 9.64 3.71 -5.41
C ALA A 3 8.23 3.19 -5.12
N CYS A 4 7.63 3.56 -3.97
CA CYS A 4 6.26 3.17 -3.61
C CYS A 4 5.20 4.26 -3.90
N GLY A 5 5.57 5.33 -4.61
CA GLY A 5 4.68 6.45 -4.91
C GLY A 5 3.45 6.03 -5.70
N LYS A 6 3.64 5.14 -6.70
CA LYS A 6 2.54 4.62 -7.52
C LYS A 6 1.53 3.80 -6.72
N LEU A 7 2.00 2.98 -5.79
CA LEU A 7 1.14 2.21 -4.89
C LEU A 7 0.37 3.11 -3.92
N ARG A 8 1.02 4.16 -3.40
CA ARG A 8 0.35 5.16 -2.57
C ARG A 8 -0.78 5.87 -3.33
N SER A 9 -0.53 6.30 -4.57
CA SER A 9 -1.54 6.97 -5.39
C SER A 9 -2.71 6.05 -5.71
N GLN A 10 -2.46 4.79 -6.09
CA GLN A 10 -3.51 3.81 -6.34
C GLN A 10 -4.33 3.52 -5.08
N LEU A 11 -3.67 3.33 -3.92
CA LEU A 11 -4.36 3.11 -2.66
C LEU A 11 -5.24 4.32 -2.29
N ALA A 12 -4.74 5.53 -2.48
CA ALA A 12 -5.49 6.76 -2.22
C ALA A 12 -6.71 6.90 -3.16
N GLU A 13 -6.55 6.57 -4.45
CA GLU A 13 -7.66 6.59 -5.40
C GLU A 13 -8.71 5.53 -5.03
N CYS A 14 -8.28 4.31 -4.69
CA CYS A 14 -9.16 3.23 -4.27
C CYS A 14 -9.96 3.60 -3.01
N LEU A 15 -9.29 4.20 -2.02
CA LEU A 15 -9.92 4.70 -0.81
C LEU A 15 -10.90 5.84 -1.09
N SER A 16 -10.58 6.74 -2.03
CA SER A 16 -11.48 7.83 -2.43
C SER A 16 -12.76 7.32 -3.10
N LYS A 17 -12.71 6.17 -3.77
CA LYS A 17 -13.88 5.48 -4.35
C LYS A 17 -14.66 4.66 -3.31
N SER A 18 -14.10 4.43 -2.12
CA SER A 18 -14.71 3.61 -1.09
C SER A 18 -15.72 4.39 -0.26
N GLU A 19 -16.88 3.77 0.01
CA GLU A 19 -17.98 4.34 0.79
C GLU A 19 -17.56 4.66 2.24
N CYS A 20 -16.67 3.85 2.80
CA CYS A 20 -16.19 4.05 4.18
C CYS A 20 -15.49 5.41 4.38
N LEU A 21 -14.72 5.90 3.39
CA LEU A 21 -14.11 7.23 3.48
C LEU A 21 -15.17 8.34 3.42
N GLN A 22 -16.19 8.14 2.57
CA GLN A 22 -17.30 9.07 2.42
C GLN A 22 -18.16 9.15 3.68
N SER A 23 -18.20 8.07 4.46
CA SER A 23 -18.85 8.02 5.77
C SER A 23 -18.14 8.85 6.85
N GLY A 24 -17.01 9.50 6.53
CA GLY A 24 -16.24 10.34 7.47
C GLY A 24 -15.22 9.56 8.29
N LYS A 25 -15.00 8.27 8.01
CA LYS A 25 -13.97 7.46 8.66
C LYS A 25 -12.60 7.73 8.04
N SER A 26 -11.56 7.53 8.84
CA SER A 26 -10.18 7.60 8.34
C SER A 26 -9.86 6.39 7.46
N ALA A 27 -9.05 6.59 6.42
CA ALA A 27 -8.52 5.52 5.57
C ALA A 27 -7.99 4.31 6.34
N GLN A 28 -7.29 4.57 7.45
CA GLN A 28 -6.70 3.54 8.29
C GLN A 28 -7.77 2.72 9.05
N GLU A 29 -8.90 3.34 9.38
CA GLU A 29 -10.05 2.68 10.01
C GLU A 29 -10.79 1.84 8.98
N CYS A 30 -11.05 2.37 7.79
CA CYS A 30 -11.64 1.63 6.68
C CYS A 30 -10.83 0.39 6.30
N LEU A 31 -9.50 0.51 6.27
CA LEU A 31 -8.59 -0.60 6.01
C LEU A 31 -8.45 -1.58 7.18
N ARG A 32 -8.91 -1.23 8.39
CA ARG A 32 -8.89 -2.10 9.57
C ARG A 32 -10.18 -2.89 9.67
N GLU A 33 -11.30 -2.23 9.40
CA GLU A 33 -12.66 -2.79 9.47
C GLU A 33 -13.03 -3.61 8.23
N ASP A 34 -12.09 -3.77 7.28
CA ASP A 34 -12.32 -4.43 5.98
C ASP A 34 -13.49 -3.82 5.17
N GLN A 35 -13.89 -2.58 5.46
CA GLN A 35 -14.96 -1.85 4.78
C GLN A 35 -14.49 -1.18 3.48
N VAL A 36 -13.54 -1.81 2.80
CA VAL A 36 -13.01 -1.37 1.52
C VAL A 36 -12.96 -2.56 0.57
N PRO A 37 -13.12 -2.34 -0.74
CA PRO A 37 -13.05 -3.41 -1.70
C PRO A 37 -11.70 -4.14 -1.63
N ARG A 38 -11.71 -5.41 -2.01
CA ARG A 38 -10.54 -6.30 -2.00
C ARG A 38 -9.34 -5.72 -2.76
N GLU A 39 -9.60 -4.92 -3.79
CA GLU A 39 -8.58 -4.18 -4.53
C GLU A 39 -7.78 -3.21 -3.64
N CYS A 40 -8.45 -2.45 -2.77
CA CYS A 40 -7.77 -1.54 -1.83
C CYS A 40 -6.93 -2.33 -0.81
N GLN A 41 -7.40 -3.50 -0.38
CA GLN A 41 -6.65 -4.35 0.54
C GLN A 41 -5.37 -4.89 -0.12
N GLN A 42 -5.46 -5.32 -1.38
CA GLN A 42 -4.29 -5.74 -2.15
C GLN A 42 -3.28 -4.60 -2.31
N LEU A 43 -3.77 -3.40 -2.66
CA LEU A 43 -2.93 -2.20 -2.77
C LEU A 43 -2.26 -1.83 -1.44
N ARG A 44 -2.96 -2.00 -0.32
CA ARG A 44 -2.39 -1.81 1.02
C ARG A 44 -1.27 -2.80 1.29
N LEU A 45 -1.49 -4.09 1.01
CA LEU A 45 -0.48 -5.13 1.18
C LEU A 45 0.75 -4.83 0.31
N ALA A 46 0.56 -4.56 -0.98
CA ALA A 46 1.62 -4.19 -1.91
C ALA A 46 2.37 -2.93 -1.46
N PHE A 47 1.68 -1.91 -0.97
CA PHE A 47 2.31 -0.69 -0.44
C PHE A 47 3.15 -0.98 0.80
N MET A 48 2.66 -1.84 1.72
CA MET A 48 3.39 -2.27 2.91
C MET A 48 4.62 -3.10 2.55
N GLU A 49 4.49 -4.00 1.56
CA GLU A 49 5.59 -4.78 1.02
C GLU A 49 6.65 -3.89 0.37
N CYS A 50 6.24 -2.96 -0.50
CA CYS A 50 7.15 -2.01 -1.12
C CYS A 50 7.85 -1.13 -0.07
N LYS A 51 7.12 -0.66 0.96
CA LYS A 51 7.72 0.13 2.04
C LYS A 51 8.71 -0.71 2.86
N ARG A 52 8.37 -1.99 3.12
CA ARG A 52 9.26 -2.94 3.79
C ARG A 52 10.51 -3.18 2.95
N ASP A 53 10.36 -3.42 1.65
CA ASP A 53 11.47 -3.59 0.72
C ASP A 53 12.31 -2.32 0.61
N LEU A 54 11.73 -1.13 0.63
CA LEU A 54 12.51 0.12 0.65
C LEU A 54 13.36 0.28 1.92
N LEU A 55 12.82 -0.17 3.06
CA LEU A 55 13.54 -0.18 4.35
C LEU A 55 14.60 -1.30 4.37
N ASP A 56 14.30 -2.47 3.79
CA ASP A 56 15.15 -3.66 3.76
C ASP A 56 16.25 -3.60 2.69
N ALA A 57 15.98 -2.97 1.53
CA ALA A 57 16.93 -2.68 0.46
C ALA A 57 18.05 -1.76 0.95
N ARG A 58 17.74 -0.83 1.87
CA ARG A 58 18.76 -0.02 2.55
C ARG A 58 19.68 -0.88 3.44
N LYS A 59 19.26 -2.09 3.81
CA LYS A 59 20.05 -3.10 4.54
C LYS A 59 20.76 -4.10 3.61
N ARG A 60 20.33 -4.23 2.36
CA ARG A 60 20.90 -5.15 1.34
C ARG A 60 22.05 -4.58 0.50
N PHE A 61 22.68 -3.47 0.92
CA PHE A 61 23.93 -3.00 0.28
C PHE A 61 25.12 -3.97 0.38
N ARG A 62 24.94 -5.18 0.93
CA ARG A 62 25.82 -6.32 0.68
C ARG A 62 25.03 -7.58 0.34
N GLY A 63 24.82 -7.78 -0.97
CA GLY A 63 24.78 -9.12 -1.57
C GLY A 63 23.40 -9.69 -1.92
N VAL A 64 23.23 -9.88 -3.24
CA VAL A 64 22.45 -10.92 -3.92
C VAL A 64 20.98 -10.63 -4.29
N SER A 65 20.77 -10.86 -5.58
CA SER A 65 19.61 -10.80 -6.48
C SER A 65 18.36 -11.59 -6.07
N GLY A 66 17.19 -11.16 -6.57
CA GLY A 66 16.09 -12.07 -6.93
C GLY A 66 14.64 -11.60 -6.67
N GLY A 67 13.86 -11.45 -7.77
CA GLY A 67 12.40 -11.60 -7.85
C GLY A 67 11.53 -10.46 -7.30
N GLY A 68 10.44 -10.02 -7.95
CA GLY A 68 9.74 -10.51 -9.12
C GLY A 68 8.50 -9.66 -9.46
N ASN A 69 8.02 -9.89 -10.69
CA ASN A 69 6.91 -9.32 -11.48
C ASN A 69 7.00 -7.86 -11.93
#